data_AF-A0A2N2X2C8-F1
#
_entry.id   AF-A0A2N2X2C8-F1
#
_cell.length_a   1.000
_cell.length_b   1.000
_cell.length_c   1.000
_cell.angle_alpha   90.00
_cell.angle_beta   90.00
_cell.angle_gamma   90.00
#
_symmetry.space_group_name_H-M   'P 1'
#
loop_
_entity.id
_entity.type
_entity.pdbx_description
1 polymer ?
#
loop_
_entity_poly.entity_id
_entity_poly.type
_entity_poly.pdbx_seq_one_letter_code
_entity_poly.pdbx_strand_id
1 'polypeptide(L)'
;MQKTKFLITLFGLILLGLSGFVSCTFENEENYFNQVCDTTNLVYNDLTYIFTNVCASCHVSPDNTPRTGITMGNFEQVKASVLTGKVLPAIKHEGNYKMPAGQAKLSDCDIEKIEAWINAGMPEN
;
A
#
# COMPACT_ATOMS: atom_id res chain seq x y z
N MET A 1 3.21 -65.19 -32.23
CA MET A 1 1.92 -64.55 -31.87
C MET A 1 1.85 -64.40 -30.34
N GLN A 2 1.38 -63.25 -29.84
CA GLN A 2 0.87 -63.04 -28.47
C GLN A 2 1.85 -62.90 -27.28
N LYS A 3 2.92 -62.11 -27.39
CA LYS A 3 3.67 -61.60 -26.19
C LYS A 3 3.56 -60.09 -25.96
N THR A 4 2.96 -59.37 -26.90
CA THR A 4 2.90 -57.90 -26.90
C THR A 4 1.69 -57.31 -26.18
N LYS A 5 0.75 -58.14 -25.69
CA LYS A 5 -0.53 -57.65 -25.10
C LYS A 5 -0.62 -57.72 -23.58
N PHE A 6 0.36 -58.30 -22.88
CA PHE A 6 0.33 -58.42 -21.40
C PHE A 6 1.17 -57.35 -20.68
N LEU A 7 2.07 -56.66 -21.39
CA LEU A 7 2.74 -55.46 -20.87
C LEU A 7 1.87 -54.19 -20.97
N ILE A 8 0.73 -54.29 -21.67
CA ILE A 8 -0.18 -53.17 -21.95
C ILE A 8 -1.25 -53.01 -20.84
N THR A 9 -1.38 -53.98 -19.92
CA THR A 9 -2.49 -54.01 -18.94
C THR A 9 -2.05 -53.95 -17.48
N LEU A 10 -0.78 -53.67 -17.19
CA LEU A 10 -0.31 -53.51 -15.80
C LEU A 10 0.75 -52.40 -15.65
N PHE A 11 0.49 -51.23 -16.21
CA PHE A 11 0.95 -49.97 -15.63
C PHE A 11 0.08 -48.79 -16.07
N GLY A 12 -1.23 -49.05 -16.17
CA GLY A 12 -2.27 -48.01 -16.25
C GLY A 12 -2.48 -47.32 -14.89
N LEU A 13 -1.40 -46.97 -14.19
CA LEU A 13 -1.46 -46.36 -12.86
C LEU A 13 -0.27 -45.41 -12.56
N ILE A 14 0.41 -44.88 -13.59
CA ILE A 14 1.22 -43.66 -13.47
C ILE A 14 0.78 -42.69 -14.57
N LEU A 15 -0.51 -42.37 -14.52
CA LEU A 15 -1.18 -41.32 -15.28
C LEU A 15 -1.79 -40.32 -14.28
N LEU A 16 -1.10 -40.11 -13.15
CA LEU A 16 -1.45 -39.14 -12.11
C LEU A 16 -0.16 -38.58 -11.50
N GLY A 17 0.09 -37.31 -11.78
CA GLY A 17 1.32 -36.59 -11.47
C GLY A 17 1.60 -35.66 -12.65
N LEU A 18 0.68 -34.78 -13.03
CA LEU A 18 0.24 -33.63 -12.22
C LEU A 18 1.41 -33.03 -11.42
N SER A 19 2.44 -32.62 -12.15
CA SER A 19 3.37 -31.59 -11.68
C SER A 19 3.57 -30.60 -12.81
N GLY A 20 2.45 -30.04 -13.27
CA GLY A 20 2.48 -28.73 -13.87
C GLY A 20 2.86 -27.76 -12.76
N PHE A 21 4.14 -27.44 -12.64
CA PHE A 21 4.53 -26.17 -12.05
C PHE A 21 4.13 -25.09 -13.05
N VAL A 22 2.83 -24.84 -13.16
CA VAL A 22 2.37 -23.51 -13.54
C VAL A 22 2.76 -22.66 -12.35
N SER A 23 3.97 -22.10 -12.43
CA SER A 23 4.32 -20.94 -11.64
C SER A 23 3.35 -19.86 -12.10
N CYS A 24 2.24 -19.72 -11.39
CA CYS A 24 1.53 -18.46 -11.36
C CYS A 24 2.51 -17.51 -10.66
N THR A 25 3.35 -16.83 -11.44
CA THR A 25 3.81 -15.54 -10.96
C THR A 25 2.53 -14.74 -10.78
N PHE A 26 2.18 -14.43 -9.54
CA PHE A 26 1.38 -13.24 -9.28
C PHE A 26 2.29 -12.07 -9.67
N GLU A 27 2.50 -11.86 -10.96
CA GLU A 27 2.74 -10.52 -11.44
C GLU A 27 1.44 -9.81 -11.07
N ASN A 28 1.49 -9.03 -9.98
CA ASN A 28 0.39 -8.17 -9.67
C ASN A 28 0.15 -7.32 -10.93
N GLU A 29 -1.03 -7.40 -11.51
CA GLU A 29 -1.40 -6.55 -12.65
C GLU A 29 -1.28 -5.05 -12.28
N GLU A 30 -1.04 -4.73 -11.00
CA GLU A 30 -0.72 -3.41 -10.48
C GLU A 30 0.66 -2.87 -10.92
N ASN A 31 1.63 -3.68 -11.35
CA ASN A 31 2.92 -3.15 -11.84
C ASN A 31 2.90 -2.67 -13.30
N TYR A 32 1.78 -2.79 -14.02
CA TYR A 32 1.67 -2.31 -15.40
C TYR A 32 0.95 -0.96 -15.52
N PHE A 33 0.31 -0.48 -14.46
CA PHE A 33 -0.15 0.91 -14.44
C PHE A 33 1.03 1.78 -14.03
N ASN A 34 1.80 2.20 -15.02
CA ASN A 34 2.62 3.41 -14.94
C ASN A 34 1.67 4.62 -14.84
N GLN A 35 0.81 4.64 -13.81
CA GLN A 35 -0.11 5.72 -13.57
C GLN A 35 0.74 6.91 -13.20
N VAL A 36 0.78 7.87 -14.12
CA VAL A 36 1.44 9.15 -13.89
C VAL A 36 0.94 9.69 -12.55
N CYS A 37 1.86 9.81 -11.60
CA CYS A 37 1.54 10.39 -10.31
C CYS A 37 1.36 11.89 -10.50
N ASP A 38 0.11 12.35 -10.54
CA ASP A 38 -0.18 13.77 -10.62
C ASP A 38 0.09 14.42 -9.25
N THR A 39 1.07 15.32 -9.26
CA THR A 39 1.53 16.10 -8.11
C THR A 39 1.28 17.60 -8.29
N THR A 40 0.53 17.98 -9.33
CA THR A 40 0.32 19.39 -9.68
C THR A 40 -0.91 19.98 -9.00
N ASN A 41 -0.79 21.22 -8.50
CA ASN A 41 -1.87 22.01 -7.91
C ASN A 41 -2.73 21.28 -6.86
N LEU A 42 -2.14 20.34 -6.12
CA LEU A 42 -2.85 19.56 -5.12
C LEU A 42 -3.35 20.45 -3.98
N VAL A 43 -4.57 20.21 -3.54
CA VAL A 43 -5.17 20.78 -2.33
C VAL A 43 -5.53 19.68 -1.34
N TYR A 44 -5.82 20.06 -0.09
CA TYR A 44 -6.17 19.10 0.96
C TYR A 44 -7.33 18.18 0.54
N ASN A 45 -8.32 18.72 -0.17
CA ASN A 45 -9.48 17.97 -0.65
C ASN A 45 -9.10 16.79 -1.56
N ASP A 46 -8.05 16.92 -2.37
CA ASP A 46 -7.53 15.86 -3.24
C ASP A 46 -6.88 14.71 -2.44
N LEU A 47 -6.45 15.00 -1.21
CA LEU A 47 -5.70 14.08 -0.34
C LEU A 47 -6.57 13.52 0.80
N THR A 48 -7.85 13.87 0.86
CA THR A 48 -8.78 13.40 1.91
C THR A 48 -8.88 11.88 1.94
N TYR A 49 -8.73 11.20 0.81
CA TYR A 49 -8.64 9.73 0.78
C TYR A 49 -7.49 9.22 1.65
N ILE A 50 -6.32 9.88 1.63
CA ILE A 50 -5.18 9.48 2.44
C ILE A 50 -5.40 9.92 3.90
N PHE A 51 -5.63 11.21 4.14
CA PHE A 51 -5.67 11.74 5.50
C PHE A 51 -6.87 11.23 6.30
N THR A 52 -8.07 11.23 5.71
CA THR A 52 -9.30 10.84 6.41
C THR A 52 -9.49 9.33 6.42
N ASN A 53 -9.34 8.64 5.28
CA ASN A 53 -9.69 7.23 5.22
C ASN A 53 -8.55 6.33 5.72
N VAL A 54 -7.29 6.71 5.49
CA VAL A 54 -6.13 5.92 5.91
C VAL A 54 -5.61 6.41 7.26
N CYS A 55 -5.20 7.67 7.36
CA CYS A 55 -4.52 8.16 8.56
C CYS A 55 -5.46 8.32 9.76
N ALA A 56 -6.65 8.91 9.57
CA ALA A 56 -7.59 9.14 10.65
C ALA A 56 -8.25 7.87 11.19
N SER A 57 -8.11 6.71 10.52
CA SER A 57 -8.55 5.42 11.05
C SER A 57 -7.99 5.12 12.45
N CYS A 58 -6.77 5.60 12.71
CA CYS A 58 -6.14 5.58 14.03
C CYS A 58 -5.98 7.00 14.58
N HIS A 59 -5.59 7.98 13.77
CA HIS A 59 -5.24 9.33 14.23
C HIS A 59 -6.43 10.32 14.27
N VAL A 60 -7.66 9.87 14.51
CA VAL A 60 -8.84 10.76 14.48
C VAL A 60 -8.82 11.85 15.56
N SER A 61 -8.28 11.56 16.74
CA SER A 61 -8.26 12.47 17.88
C SER A 61 -6.99 12.28 18.72
N PRO A 62 -6.57 13.28 19.50
CA PRO A 62 -5.39 13.18 20.37
C PRO A 62 -5.53 12.10 21.45
N ASP A 63 -6.76 11.76 21.86
CA ASP A 63 -7.03 10.83 22.96
C ASP A 63 -7.13 9.37 22.52
N ASN A 64 -7.26 9.11 21.21
CA ASN A 64 -7.52 7.78 20.66
C ASN A 64 -6.24 7.02 20.23
N THR A 65 -5.05 7.59 20.42
CA THR A 65 -3.79 6.88 20.10
C THR A 65 -2.77 6.95 21.24
N PRO A 66 -2.08 5.84 21.57
CA PRO A 66 -1.14 5.81 22.70
C PRO A 66 0.12 6.67 22.53
N ARG A 67 0.34 7.32 21.38
CA ARG A 67 1.59 8.02 21.08
C ARG A 67 1.40 9.27 20.23
N THR A 68 1.69 10.40 20.89
CA THR A 68 2.10 11.70 20.34
C THR A 68 1.02 12.46 19.56
N GLY A 69 0.94 13.77 19.80
CA GLY A 69 -0.05 14.72 19.25
C GLY A 69 -0.02 14.87 17.73
N ILE A 70 -0.33 13.78 17.04
CA ILE A 70 -0.58 13.65 15.61
C ILE A 70 -2.07 13.33 15.48
N THR A 71 -2.80 14.22 14.83
CA THR A 71 -4.24 14.14 14.65
C THR A 71 -4.60 14.50 13.21
N MET A 72 -5.47 13.73 12.59
CA MET A 72 -5.79 13.79 11.17
C MET A 72 -7.30 13.94 10.92
N GLY A 73 -8.05 14.47 11.89
CA GLY A 73 -9.51 14.56 11.83
C GLY A 73 -10.07 15.69 10.96
N ASN A 74 -9.26 16.72 10.66
CA ASN A 74 -9.61 17.82 9.76
C ASN A 74 -8.34 18.50 9.21
N PHE A 75 -8.52 19.42 8.26
CA PHE A 75 -7.42 20.16 7.62
C PHE A 75 -6.46 20.82 8.62
N GLU A 76 -6.97 21.56 9.60
CA GLU A 76 -6.13 22.27 10.59
C GLU A 76 -5.30 21.30 11.43
N GLN A 77 -5.88 20.18 11.83
CA GLN A 77 -5.18 19.14 12.59
C GLN A 77 -4.12 18.43 11.74
N VAL A 78 -4.44 18.12 10.49
CA VAL A 78 -3.50 17.53 9.53
C VAL A 78 -2.32 18.47 9.32
N LYS A 79 -2.59 19.75 9.04
CA LYS A 79 -1.58 20.79 8.84
C LYS A 79 -0.68 20.94 10.07
N ALA A 80 -1.27 21.05 11.26
CA ALA A 80 -0.51 21.13 12.51
C ALA A 80 0.37 19.88 12.73
N SER A 81 -0.15 18.70 12.45
CA SER A 81 0.57 17.43 12.58
C SER A 81 1.73 17.31 11.62
N VAL A 82 1.53 17.70 10.36
CA VAL A 82 2.58 17.72 9.33
C VAL A 82 3.70 18.70 9.71
N LEU A 83 3.36 19.87 10.24
CA LEU A 83 4.32 20.88 10.71
C LEU A 83 5.21 20.41 11.88
N THR A 84 4.84 19.32 12.57
CA THR A 84 5.73 18.72 13.58
C THR A 84 7.00 18.09 12.99
N GLY A 85 7.03 17.88 11.67
CA GLY A 85 8.12 17.19 10.96
C GLY A 85 8.14 15.68 11.19
N LYS A 86 7.16 15.11 11.91
CA LYS A 86 7.13 13.68 12.24
C LYS A 86 6.38 12.83 11.22
N VAL A 87 5.43 13.42 10.49
CA VAL A 87 4.54 12.69 9.58
C VAL A 87 5.31 12.11 8.39
N LEU A 88 6.11 12.93 7.70
CA LEU A 88 6.85 12.49 6.51
C LEU A 88 7.81 11.32 6.79
N PRO A 89 8.72 11.39 7.78
CA PRO A 89 9.60 10.25 8.09
C PRO A 89 8.82 8.99 8.49
N ALA A 90 7.66 9.16 9.12
CA ALA A 90 6.83 8.05 9.54
C ALA A 90 6.18 7.33 8.36
N ILE A 91 5.56 8.06 7.42
CA ILE A 91 4.93 7.47 6.23
C ILE A 91 5.96 6.96 5.21
N LYS A 92 7.18 7.52 5.20
CA LYS A 92 8.31 7.02 4.41
C LYS A 92 8.99 5.78 4.99
N HIS A 93 8.62 5.38 6.20
CA HIS A 93 9.26 4.29 6.94
C HIS A 93 10.78 4.51 7.20
N GLU A 94 11.22 5.77 7.30
CA GLU A 94 12.64 6.16 7.46
C GLU A 94 13.09 6.23 8.93
N GLY A 95 12.17 6.09 9.89
CA GLY A 95 12.46 6.17 11.32
C GLY A 95 11.97 4.97 12.15
N ASN A 96 12.03 5.14 13.48
CA ASN A 96 11.56 4.13 14.44
C ASN A 96 10.03 4.02 14.50
N TYR A 97 9.33 5.06 14.06
CA TYR A 97 7.86 5.12 14.05
C TYR A 97 7.38 5.03 12.61
N LYS A 98 7.09 3.82 12.15
CA LYS A 98 6.63 3.55 10.79
C LYS A 98 5.11 3.57 10.75
N MET A 99 4.55 4.31 9.81
CA MET A 99 3.10 4.42 9.62
C MET A 99 2.69 4.07 8.19
N PRO A 100 1.59 3.31 8.02
CA PRO A 100 0.70 2.81 9.09
C PRO A 100 1.33 1.65 9.90
N ALA A 101 1.09 1.64 11.22
CA ALA A 101 1.79 0.73 12.13
C ALA A 101 1.49 -0.75 11.86
N GLY A 102 2.53 -1.54 11.61
CA GLY A 102 2.39 -2.96 11.28
C GLY A 102 1.71 -3.24 9.93
N GLN A 103 1.53 -2.21 9.10
CA GLN A 103 0.97 -2.33 7.75
C GLN A 103 2.05 -2.04 6.70
N ALA A 104 1.69 -2.26 5.43
CA ALA A 104 2.51 -1.83 4.31
C ALA A 104 2.67 -0.29 4.31
N LYS A 105 3.82 0.17 3.82
CA LYS A 105 4.06 1.59 3.55
C LYS A 105 3.00 2.10 2.56
N LEU A 106 2.64 3.39 2.66
CA LEU A 106 1.87 4.04 1.59
C LEU A 106 2.58 3.88 0.25
N SER A 107 1.79 3.95 -0.83
CA SER A 107 2.35 3.94 -2.18
C SER A 107 3.30 5.13 -2.37
N ASP A 108 4.29 4.98 -3.23
CA ASP A 108 5.25 6.06 -3.48
C ASP A 108 4.51 7.30 -4.04
N CYS A 109 3.47 7.11 -4.88
CA CYS A 109 2.67 8.22 -5.38
C CYS A 109 1.87 8.94 -4.28
N ASP A 110 1.28 8.23 -3.31
CA ASP A 110 0.57 8.89 -2.21
C ASP A 110 1.51 9.73 -1.35
N ILE A 111 2.74 9.24 -1.13
CA ILE A 111 3.78 9.98 -0.43
C ILE A 111 4.18 11.22 -1.24
N GLU A 112 4.46 11.07 -2.54
CA GLU A 112 4.83 12.17 -3.44
C GLU A 112 3.74 13.26 -3.49
N LYS A 113 2.47 12.88 -3.52
CA LYS A 113 1.34 13.81 -3.47
C LYS A 113 1.32 14.62 -2.17
N ILE A 114 1.53 13.96 -1.03
CA ILE A 114 1.62 14.63 0.27
C ILE A 114 2.81 15.60 0.26
N GLU A 115 3.98 15.18 -0.24
CA GLU A 115 5.15 16.05 -0.33
C GLU A 115 4.93 17.27 -1.22
N ALA A 116 4.32 17.08 -2.40
CA ALA A 116 4.01 18.17 -3.31
C ALA A 116 3.01 19.16 -2.69
N TRP A 117 1.97 18.68 -2.02
CA TRP A 117 1.02 19.52 -1.28
C TRP A 117 1.69 20.29 -0.13
N ILE A 118 2.61 19.66 0.61
CA ILE A 118 3.41 20.34 1.64
C ILE A 118 4.26 21.44 1.03
N ASN A 119 4.96 21.14 -0.07
CA ASN A 119 5.82 22.09 -0.78
C ASN A 119 5.03 23.27 -1.37
N ALA A 120 3.76 23.05 -1.75
CA ALA A 120 2.84 24.09 -2.21
C ALA A 120 2.29 24.99 -1.08
N GLY A 121 2.68 24.76 0.18
CA GLY A 121 2.22 25.54 1.33
C GLY A 121 0.93 25.02 1.97
N MET A 122 0.57 23.75 1.70
CA MET A 122 -0.60 23.08 2.25
C MET A 122 -1.92 23.84 2.01
N PRO A 123 -2.28 24.14 0.74
CA PRO A 123 -3.56 24.77 0.44
C PRO A 123 -4.74 23.85 0.78
N GLU A 124 -5.84 24.43 1.27
CA GLU A 124 -7.05 23.66 1.62
C GLU A 124 -7.93 23.39 0.39
N ASN A 125 -8.07 24.38 -0.48
CA ASN A 125 -9.08 24.45 -1.54
C ASN A 125 -8.58 25.14 -2.81
#